data_AF-A0A0N5B0B1-F1
#
_entry.id   AF-A0A0N5B0B1-F1
#
_cell.length_a   1.000
_cell.length_b   1.000
_cell.length_c   1.000
_cell.angle_alpha   90.00
_cell.angle_beta   90.00
_cell.angle_gamma   90.00
#
_symmetry.space_group_name_H-M   'P 1'
#
loop_
_entity.id
_entity.type
_entity.pdbx_description
1 polymer ?
#
loop_
_entity_poly.entity_id
_entity_poly.type
_entity_poly.pdbx_seq_one_letter_code
_entity_poly.pdbx_strand_id
1 'polypeptide(L)'
;MNMSRFSLVSFDSNLLTWLVSLMLAQAQECILEKSLIDHRKSIIVAKIATYLKETYKDCAEKLRNSCVCMSLVFRHYNTILLYDAISLIFLGDKAEEDQKMGTRLLFYELAGKHVTTALKFSEKDKRERIFRITTAKKDNDFIYHDRIPNVEELSFVEGVTMVKPIPFDPTDRSVSGDDLFAALLPMNVLKAVSVYSEEKAKFKREVTEKIRVKDEELEYAIIFFNHCLFTVLYISCFGTLQLLFRNYLLSAHLKKLLVKVEEMREQRKKLFDELCIDLENDDITAKCLDEKEFDNNELFKNELAKHTKIMKIIEMNLTAQTNILGALTEVNASLATYRRKMIDIKSRRKEQILALTVAYEVYCNVLQKANEGLKFYTTLNGMVKTLTGASLKIFCTTKQHKLSSFFKGSLEFCLGNTLSQLSSVSNFQPAVAPYNVLMKAPQELTTKVQQYGTIVNKSYNIAPQPPVISSSQVFFCSICGNIFNFIRRDFMV
;
A
#
# COMPACT_ATOMS: atom_id res chain seq x y z
N MET A 1 -23.32 -45.83 -15.69
CA MET A 1 -23.85 -47.05 -15.01
C MET A 1 -25.32 -46.81 -14.71
N ASN A 2 -26.22 -47.63 -15.26
CA ASN A 2 -27.67 -47.49 -15.08
C ASN A 2 -28.07 -47.81 -13.62
N MET A 3 -28.34 -46.75 -12.83
CA MET A 3 -28.84 -46.81 -11.45
C MET A 3 -30.22 -47.49 -11.31
N SER A 4 -30.91 -47.78 -12.42
CA SER A 4 -32.25 -48.37 -12.43
C SER A 4 -32.29 -49.90 -12.28
N ARG A 5 -31.16 -50.61 -12.40
CA ARG A 5 -31.11 -52.08 -12.19
C ARG A 5 -31.00 -52.49 -10.72
N PHE A 6 -30.79 -51.52 -9.82
CA PHE A 6 -30.69 -51.73 -8.39
C PHE A 6 -31.75 -50.92 -7.64
N SER A 7 -33.01 -50.91 -8.11
CA SER A 7 -34.12 -50.76 -7.16
C SER A 7 -34.18 -52.04 -6.32
N LEU A 8 -33.15 -52.20 -5.49
CA LEU A 8 -32.93 -53.36 -4.63
C LEU A 8 -34.12 -53.41 -3.70
N VAL A 9 -34.98 -54.42 -3.91
CA VAL A 9 -36.00 -54.85 -2.94
C VAL A 9 -35.43 -54.85 -1.50
N SER A 10 -34.12 -55.08 -1.36
CA SER A 10 -33.34 -55.01 -0.12
C SER A 10 -33.37 -53.69 0.66
N PHE A 11 -33.62 -52.54 0.03
CA PHE A 11 -33.71 -51.22 0.69
C PHE A 11 -35.15 -50.69 0.77
N ASP A 12 -36.15 -51.54 0.53
CA ASP A 12 -37.55 -51.16 0.75
C ASP A 12 -37.79 -50.82 2.23
N SER A 13 -38.55 -49.75 2.48
CA SER A 13 -38.81 -49.25 3.84
C SER A 13 -39.49 -50.31 4.72
N ASN A 14 -40.38 -51.14 4.16
CA ASN A 14 -41.07 -52.18 4.93
C ASN A 14 -40.12 -53.33 5.27
N LEU A 15 -39.28 -53.73 4.31
CA LEU A 15 -38.28 -54.77 4.54
C LEU A 15 -37.22 -54.33 5.55
N LEU A 16 -36.75 -53.08 5.49
CA LEU A 16 -35.79 -52.53 6.46
C LEU A 16 -36.40 -52.46 7.87
N THR A 17 -37.65 -52.02 7.99
CA THR A 17 -38.36 -51.99 9.29
C THR A 17 -38.53 -53.40 9.86
N TRP A 18 -38.83 -54.38 9.01
CA TRP A 18 -38.90 -55.79 9.39
C TRP A 18 -37.53 -56.34 9.83
N LEU A 19 -36.46 -56.06 9.08
CA LEU A 19 -35.09 -56.46 9.42
C LEU A 19 -34.65 -55.87 10.76
N VAL A 20 -34.93 -54.59 11.02
CA VAL A 20 -34.65 -53.95 12.32
C VAL A 20 -35.40 -54.67 13.45
N SER A 21 -36.68 -54.99 13.25
CA SER A 21 -37.49 -55.71 14.23
C SER A 21 -36.92 -57.12 14.50
N LEU A 22 -36.49 -57.82 13.45
CA LEU A 22 -35.88 -59.14 13.55
C LEU A 22 -34.54 -59.11 14.29
N MET A 23 -33.66 -58.16 13.97
CA MET A 23 -32.36 -58.03 14.64
C MET A 23 -32.51 -57.68 16.13
N LEU A 24 -33.49 -56.82 16.46
CA LEU A 24 -33.82 -56.53 17.86
C LEU A 24 -34.37 -57.76 18.59
N ALA A 25 -35.20 -58.57 17.94
CA ALA A 25 -35.66 -59.83 18.51
C ALA A 25 -34.49 -60.77 18.81
N GLN A 26 -33.58 -60.97 17.85
CA GLN A 26 -32.39 -61.80 18.04
C GLN A 26 -31.46 -61.29 19.16
N ALA A 27 -31.28 -59.97 19.28
CA ALA A 27 -30.53 -59.40 20.39
C ALA A 27 -31.20 -59.70 21.75
N GLN A 28 -32.53 -59.65 21.81
CA GLN A 28 -33.30 -60.01 23.00
C GLN A 28 -33.22 -61.53 23.30
N GLU A 29 -33.07 -62.40 22.29
CA GLU A 29 -32.83 -63.85 22.51
C GLU A 29 -31.52 -64.08 23.25
N CYS A 30 -30.45 -63.38 22.86
CA CYS A 30 -29.18 -63.46 23.59
C CYS A 30 -29.33 -63.02 25.05
N ILE A 31 -30.20 -62.05 25.34
CA ILE A 31 -30.53 -61.64 26.71
C ILE A 31 -31.33 -62.73 27.44
N LEU A 32 -32.23 -63.44 26.76
CA LEU A 32 -32.96 -64.58 27.33
C LEU A 32 -32.00 -65.71 27.70
N GLU A 33 -31.14 -66.13 26.76
CA GLU A 33 -30.15 -67.18 26.98
C GLU A 33 -29.22 -66.83 28.14
N LYS A 34 -28.71 -65.60 28.15
CA LYS A 34 -27.91 -65.10 29.27
C LYS A 34 -28.69 -65.13 30.58
N SER A 35 -29.97 -64.75 30.58
CA SER A 35 -30.80 -64.77 31.79
C SER A 35 -31.08 -66.18 32.32
N LEU A 36 -31.14 -67.18 31.43
CA LEU A 36 -31.24 -68.60 31.78
C LEU A 36 -29.95 -69.10 32.43
N ILE A 37 -28.79 -68.75 31.86
CA ILE A 37 -27.46 -69.11 32.38
C ILE A 37 -27.18 -68.41 33.72
N ASP A 38 -27.53 -67.12 33.82
CA ASP A 38 -27.37 -66.31 35.04
C ASP A 38 -28.37 -66.72 36.16
N HIS A 39 -29.26 -67.69 35.92
CA HIS A 39 -30.34 -68.12 36.82
C HIS A 39 -31.14 -66.94 37.40
N ARG A 40 -31.55 -65.99 36.54
CA ARG A 40 -32.36 -64.83 36.98
C ARG A 40 -33.73 -65.26 37.48
N LYS A 41 -34.37 -64.39 38.27
CA LYS A 41 -35.73 -64.61 38.82
C LYS A 41 -36.70 -65.06 37.72
N SER A 42 -37.51 -66.08 38.05
CA SER A 42 -38.44 -66.74 37.14
C SER A 42 -39.35 -65.76 36.37
N ILE A 43 -39.91 -64.78 37.07
CA ILE A 43 -40.76 -63.74 36.47
C ILE A 43 -40.04 -62.87 35.41
N ILE A 44 -38.73 -62.62 35.57
CA ILE A 44 -37.96 -61.80 34.62
C ILE A 44 -37.75 -62.60 33.33
N VAL A 45 -37.37 -63.87 33.45
CA VAL A 45 -37.18 -64.78 32.31
C VAL A 45 -38.50 -64.96 31.55
N ALA A 46 -39.62 -65.14 32.26
CA ALA A 46 -40.94 -65.23 31.66
C ALA A 46 -41.32 -63.97 30.87
N LYS A 47 -41.06 -62.77 31.41
CA LYS A 47 -41.30 -61.48 30.73
C LYS A 47 -40.48 -61.32 29.46
N ILE A 48 -39.21 -61.70 29.49
CA ILE A 48 -38.32 -61.63 28.32
C ILE A 48 -38.80 -62.60 27.23
N ALA A 49 -39.13 -63.84 27.59
CA ALA A 49 -39.61 -64.85 26.66
C ALA A 49 -40.99 -64.49 26.06
N THR A 50 -41.87 -63.86 26.83
CA THR A 50 -43.17 -63.38 26.33
C THR A 50 -43.00 -62.28 25.28
N TYR A 51 -42.13 -61.29 25.53
CA TYR A 51 -41.80 -60.26 24.55
C TYR A 51 -41.22 -60.84 23.25
N LEU A 52 -40.34 -61.86 23.35
CA LEU A 52 -39.77 -62.54 22.19
C LEU A 52 -40.82 -63.24 21.35
N LYS A 53 -41.73 -63.99 21.98
CA LYS A 53 -42.86 -64.63 21.29
C LYS A 53 -43.69 -63.61 20.52
N GLU A 54 -44.06 -62.50 21.15
CA GLU A 54 -44.87 -61.43 20.55
C GLU A 54 -44.15 -60.79 19.36
N THR A 55 -42.88 -60.39 19.56
CA THR A 55 -42.08 -59.75 18.50
C THR A 55 -41.86 -60.68 17.31
N TYR A 56 -41.60 -61.96 17.54
CA TYR A 56 -41.45 -62.93 16.45
C TYR A 56 -42.75 -63.25 15.73
N LYS A 57 -43.88 -63.25 16.45
CA LYS A 57 -45.20 -63.38 15.86
C LYS A 57 -45.49 -62.20 14.93
N ASP A 58 -45.24 -60.98 15.39
CA ASP A 58 -45.39 -59.77 14.57
C ASP A 58 -44.48 -59.81 13.33
N CYS A 59 -43.23 -60.25 13.48
CA CYS A 59 -42.30 -60.44 12.36
C CYS A 59 -42.81 -61.50 11.36
N ALA A 60 -43.40 -62.60 11.83
CA ALA A 60 -43.96 -63.63 10.97
C ALA A 60 -45.22 -63.17 10.23
N GLU A 61 -46.10 -62.40 10.88
CA GLU A 61 -47.28 -61.81 10.26
C GLU A 61 -46.91 -60.78 9.18
N LYS A 62 -45.95 -59.90 9.47
CA LYS A 62 -45.41 -58.94 8.49
C LYS A 62 -44.78 -59.63 7.28
N LEU A 63 -44.09 -60.76 7.51
CA LEU A 63 -43.49 -61.56 6.44
C LEU A 63 -44.54 -62.29 5.60
N ARG A 64 -45.65 -62.77 6.20
CA ARG A 64 -46.76 -63.43 5.49
C ARG A 64 -47.42 -62.52 4.46
N ASN A 65 -47.43 -61.21 4.73
CA ASN A 65 -48.01 -60.19 3.83
C ASN A 65 -47.03 -59.73 2.74
N SER A 66 -45.75 -60.10 2.85
CA SER A 66 -44.68 -59.73 1.92
C SER A 66 -44.25 -60.96 1.10
N CYS A 67 -43.92 -60.81 -0.18
CA CYS A 67 -43.68 -61.93 -1.11
C CYS A 67 -42.37 -62.74 -0.84
N VAL A 68 -41.85 -62.75 0.39
CA VAL A 68 -40.54 -63.29 0.78
C VAL A 68 -40.68 -64.68 1.41
N CYS A 69 -40.15 -65.69 0.70
CA CYS A 69 -39.79 -67.04 1.12
C CYS A 69 -40.52 -67.66 2.34
N MET A 70 -41.56 -68.46 2.06
CA MET A 70 -42.34 -69.24 3.03
C MET A 70 -41.51 -70.14 3.96
N SER A 71 -40.30 -70.57 3.56
CA SER A 71 -39.42 -71.41 4.39
C SER A 71 -38.88 -70.66 5.62
N LEU A 72 -38.67 -69.34 5.54
CA LEU A 72 -38.28 -68.52 6.69
C LEU A 72 -39.44 -68.39 7.68
N VAL A 73 -40.68 -68.18 7.20
CA VAL A 73 -41.88 -68.10 8.05
C VAL A 73 -42.04 -69.39 8.89
N PHE A 74 -41.83 -70.55 8.27
CA PHE A 74 -41.99 -71.84 8.95
C PHE A 74 -40.95 -72.07 10.06
N ARG A 75 -39.70 -71.62 9.84
CA ARG A 75 -38.65 -71.67 10.86
C ARG A 75 -39.00 -70.79 12.07
N HIS A 76 -39.54 -69.60 11.84
CA HIS A 76 -39.94 -68.67 12.91
C HIS A 76 -41.14 -69.17 13.71
N TYR A 77 -42.10 -69.89 13.09
CA TYR A 77 -43.25 -70.44 13.81
C TYR A 77 -42.86 -71.43 14.92
N ASN A 78 -41.87 -72.30 14.65
CA ASN A 78 -41.34 -73.21 15.66
C ASN A 78 -40.63 -72.47 16.80
N THR A 79 -39.90 -71.40 16.47
CA THR A 79 -39.22 -70.56 17.45
C THR A 79 -40.22 -69.84 18.36
N ILE A 80 -41.34 -69.35 17.83
CA ILE A 80 -42.43 -68.71 18.60
C ILE A 80 -42.99 -69.70 19.64
N LEU A 81 -43.30 -70.94 19.23
CA LEU A 81 -43.83 -71.97 20.13
C LEU A 81 -42.82 -72.34 21.24
N LEU A 82 -41.52 -72.29 20.95
CA LEU A 82 -40.48 -72.57 21.91
C LEU A 82 -40.35 -71.46 22.97
N TYR A 83 -40.39 -70.18 22.56
CA TYR A 83 -40.36 -69.07 23.52
C TYR A 83 -41.64 -68.98 24.35
N ASP A 84 -42.79 -69.31 23.77
CA ASP A 84 -44.05 -69.44 24.51
C ASP A 84 -43.95 -70.52 25.60
N ALA A 85 -43.42 -71.69 25.25
CA ALA A 85 -43.19 -72.76 26.21
C ALA A 85 -42.21 -72.35 27.32
N ILE A 86 -41.13 -71.63 26.99
CA ILE A 86 -40.18 -71.11 27.99
C ILE A 86 -40.89 -70.14 28.92
N SER A 87 -41.67 -69.19 28.39
CA SER A 87 -42.45 -68.26 29.21
C SER A 87 -43.38 -68.99 30.19
N LEU A 88 -44.17 -69.94 29.68
CA LEU A 88 -45.11 -70.72 30.48
C LEU A 88 -44.41 -71.54 31.57
N ILE A 89 -43.25 -72.13 31.29
CA ILE A 89 -42.46 -72.85 32.31
C ILE A 89 -42.06 -71.90 33.44
N PHE A 90 -41.50 -70.73 33.13
CA PHE A 90 -41.04 -69.80 34.16
C PHE A 90 -42.20 -69.07 34.88
N LEU A 91 -43.38 -68.99 34.27
CA LEU A 91 -44.62 -68.60 34.96
C LEU A 91 -45.11 -69.69 35.92
N GLY A 92 -44.96 -70.96 35.54
CA GLY A 92 -45.18 -72.09 36.44
C GLY A 92 -44.24 -72.06 37.65
N ASP A 93 -42.96 -71.76 37.42
CA ASP A 93 -41.95 -71.64 38.49
C ASP A 93 -42.28 -70.49 39.44
N LYS A 94 -42.76 -69.36 38.90
CA LYS A 94 -43.29 -68.28 39.74
C LYS A 94 -44.55 -68.70 40.51
N ALA A 95 -45.47 -69.43 39.89
CA ALA A 95 -46.67 -69.92 40.58
C ALA A 95 -46.32 -70.90 41.71
N GLU A 96 -45.22 -71.65 41.58
CA GLU A 96 -44.64 -72.48 42.65
C GLU A 96 -44.10 -71.63 43.80
N GLU A 97 -43.36 -70.55 43.50
CA GLU A 97 -42.92 -69.56 44.49
C GLU A 97 -44.12 -68.95 45.24
N ASP A 98 -45.22 -68.67 44.52
CA ASP A 98 -46.47 -68.13 45.06
C ASP A 98 -47.40 -69.20 45.71
N GLN A 99 -46.96 -70.47 45.79
CA GLN A 99 -47.72 -71.61 46.33
C GLN A 99 -49.08 -71.90 45.65
N LYS A 100 -49.24 -71.53 44.37
CA LYS A 100 -50.44 -71.79 43.55
C LYS A 100 -50.25 -73.04 42.69
N MET A 101 -50.35 -74.21 43.32
CA MET A 101 -49.97 -75.51 42.72
C MET A 101 -50.90 -75.93 41.58
N GLY A 102 -52.18 -75.58 41.63
CA GLY A 102 -53.13 -75.84 40.53
C GLY A 102 -52.82 -74.99 39.29
N THR A 103 -52.40 -73.73 39.49
CA THR A 103 -52.01 -72.82 38.41
C THR A 103 -50.67 -73.24 37.79
N ARG A 104 -49.72 -73.66 38.62
CA ARG A 104 -48.42 -74.22 38.20
C ARG A 104 -48.60 -75.41 37.25
N LEU A 105 -49.45 -76.37 37.62
CA LEU A 105 -49.71 -77.56 36.79
C LEU A 105 -50.29 -77.18 35.43
N LEU A 106 -51.25 -76.25 35.40
CA LEU A 106 -51.83 -75.77 34.13
C LEU A 106 -50.79 -75.13 33.22
N PHE A 107 -49.91 -74.27 33.75
CA PHE A 107 -48.84 -73.65 32.97
C PHE A 107 -47.88 -74.70 32.38
N TYR A 108 -47.50 -75.71 33.16
CA TYR A 108 -46.64 -76.80 32.67
C TYR A 108 -47.33 -77.71 31.65
N GLU A 109 -48.63 -77.99 31.80
CA GLU A 109 -49.40 -78.74 30.80
C GLU A 109 -49.51 -77.98 29.48
N LEU A 110 -49.77 -76.67 29.54
CA LEU A 110 -49.77 -75.80 28.36
C LEU A 110 -48.40 -75.77 27.70
N ALA A 111 -47.33 -75.55 28.46
CA ALA A 111 -45.95 -75.59 27.95
C ALA A 111 -45.64 -76.94 27.28
N GLY A 112 -46.06 -78.06 27.88
CA GLY A 112 -45.90 -79.39 27.32
C GLY A 112 -46.58 -79.57 25.96
N LYS A 113 -47.78 -79.01 25.78
CA LYS A 113 -48.48 -78.99 24.48
C LYS A 113 -47.71 -78.19 23.43
N HIS A 114 -47.21 -76.99 23.79
CA HIS A 114 -46.42 -76.15 22.89
C HIS A 114 -45.10 -76.83 22.47
N VAL A 115 -44.37 -77.42 23.43
CA VAL A 115 -43.13 -78.17 23.17
C VAL A 115 -43.40 -79.40 22.30
N THR A 116 -44.44 -80.18 22.60
CA THR A 116 -44.77 -81.38 21.80
C THR A 116 -45.14 -80.99 20.36
N THR A 117 -45.81 -79.85 20.18
CA THR A 117 -46.16 -79.33 18.85
C THR A 117 -44.92 -78.84 18.10
N ALA A 118 -44.00 -78.14 18.77
CA ALA A 118 -42.74 -77.69 18.19
C ALA A 118 -41.80 -78.86 17.84
N LEU A 119 -41.72 -79.89 18.70
CA LEU A 119 -40.86 -81.07 18.52
C LEU A 119 -41.34 -82.07 17.46
N LYS A 120 -42.59 -81.99 16.99
CA LYS A 120 -43.03 -82.74 15.79
C LYS A 120 -42.18 -82.41 14.54
N PHE A 121 -41.42 -81.32 14.59
CA PHE A 121 -40.59 -80.80 13.50
C PHE A 121 -39.08 -80.73 13.84
N SER A 122 -38.64 -81.15 15.03
CA SER A 122 -37.22 -81.15 15.43
C SER A 122 -36.90 -82.30 16.40
N GLU A 123 -35.99 -83.18 16.00
CA GLU A 123 -35.55 -84.33 16.80
C GLU A 123 -34.42 -83.94 17.75
N LYS A 124 -34.72 -83.46 18.98
CA LYS A 124 -33.82 -83.58 20.15
C LYS A 124 -34.50 -83.23 21.48
N ASP A 125 -34.12 -84.01 22.50
CA ASP A 125 -34.37 -83.92 23.95
C ASP A 125 -35.79 -83.67 24.48
N LYS A 126 -36.53 -84.78 24.60
CA LYS A 126 -37.83 -84.87 25.30
C LYS A 126 -37.72 -85.08 26.83
N ARG A 127 -36.56 -85.52 27.34
CA ARG A 127 -36.51 -86.27 28.62
C ARG A 127 -36.50 -85.41 29.88
N GLU A 128 -35.83 -84.25 29.87
CA GLU A 128 -35.68 -83.43 31.09
C GLU A 128 -36.92 -82.56 31.39
N ARG A 129 -37.66 -82.14 30.35
CA ARG A 129 -38.82 -81.23 30.51
C ARG A 129 -40.13 -81.96 30.84
N ILE A 130 -40.30 -83.19 30.36
CA ILE A 130 -41.45 -84.05 30.72
C ILE A 130 -41.45 -84.36 32.22
N PHE A 131 -40.26 -84.45 32.83
CA PHE A 131 -40.10 -84.72 34.26
C PHE A 131 -40.83 -83.69 35.13
N ARG A 132 -40.70 -82.39 34.82
CA ARG A 132 -41.32 -81.29 35.60
C ARG A 132 -42.85 -81.37 35.61
N ILE A 133 -43.46 -81.73 34.48
CA ILE A 133 -44.92 -81.91 34.36
C ILE A 133 -45.37 -83.10 35.23
N THR A 134 -44.66 -84.23 35.16
CA THR A 134 -45.01 -85.43 35.93
C THR A 134 -44.86 -85.22 37.43
N THR A 135 -43.88 -84.44 37.86
CA THR A 135 -43.67 -84.09 39.27
C THR A 135 -44.78 -83.18 39.77
N ALA A 136 -45.06 -82.07 39.07
CA ALA A 136 -46.12 -81.14 39.47
C ALA A 136 -47.51 -81.82 39.54
N LYS A 137 -47.78 -82.75 38.63
CA LYS A 137 -49.03 -83.53 38.64
C LYS A 137 -49.12 -84.44 39.87
N LYS A 138 -48.05 -85.20 40.16
CA LYS A 138 -48.00 -86.05 41.37
C LYS A 138 -48.16 -85.21 42.64
N ASP A 139 -47.43 -84.11 42.75
CA ASP A 139 -47.48 -83.26 43.93
C ASP A 139 -48.89 -82.69 44.15
N ASN A 140 -49.56 -82.25 43.08
CA ASN A 140 -50.92 -81.73 43.20
C ASN A 140 -51.95 -82.84 43.50
N ASP A 141 -51.83 -84.02 42.90
CA ASP A 141 -52.77 -85.13 43.07
C ASP A 141 -52.63 -85.81 44.45
N PHE A 142 -51.45 -85.79 45.07
CA PHE A 142 -51.18 -86.51 46.34
C PHE A 142 -51.00 -85.60 47.56
N ILE A 143 -50.49 -84.37 47.38
CA ILE A 143 -50.11 -83.48 48.49
C ILE A 143 -51.05 -82.28 48.55
N TYR A 144 -51.12 -81.48 47.49
CA TYR A 144 -51.71 -80.15 47.56
C TYR A 144 -53.21 -80.09 47.26
N HIS A 145 -53.73 -80.94 46.37
CA HIS A 145 -55.13 -80.98 45.92
C HIS A 145 -55.69 -79.60 45.51
N ASP A 146 -54.84 -78.72 44.98
CA ASP A 146 -55.23 -77.37 44.62
C ASP A 146 -56.05 -77.37 43.32
N ARG A 147 -57.07 -76.48 43.24
CA ARG A 147 -57.98 -76.41 42.09
C ARG A 147 -57.20 -75.95 40.87
N ILE A 148 -57.23 -76.74 39.80
CA ILE A 148 -56.69 -76.34 38.50
C ILE A 148 -57.64 -75.30 37.89
N PRO A 149 -57.20 -74.05 37.65
CA PRO A 149 -58.03 -73.03 37.03
C PRO A 149 -58.32 -73.36 35.57
N ASN A 150 -59.33 -72.70 34.97
CA ASN A 150 -59.52 -72.76 33.53
C ASN A 150 -58.48 -71.87 32.81
N VAL A 151 -58.20 -72.15 31.53
CA VAL A 151 -57.25 -71.35 30.72
C VAL A 151 -57.66 -69.86 30.65
N GLU A 152 -58.96 -69.58 30.73
CA GLU A 152 -59.54 -68.23 30.71
C GLU A 152 -59.34 -67.47 32.04
N GLU A 153 -59.07 -68.18 33.14
CA GLU A 153 -58.83 -67.59 34.47
C GLU A 153 -57.34 -67.17 34.65
N LEU A 154 -56.48 -67.44 33.66
CA LEU A 154 -55.04 -67.15 33.72
C LEU A 154 -54.71 -65.68 33.42
N SER A 155 -53.95 -65.05 34.33
CA SER A 155 -53.34 -63.74 34.08
C SER A 155 -52.00 -63.88 33.36
N PHE A 156 -51.95 -63.52 32.07
CA PHE A 156 -50.70 -63.44 31.33
C PHE A 156 -49.88 -62.21 31.71
N VAL A 157 -48.56 -62.31 31.54
CA VAL A 157 -47.63 -61.26 31.91
C VAL A 157 -47.22 -60.50 30.65
N GLU A 158 -47.19 -59.16 30.72
CA GLU A 158 -46.73 -58.31 29.63
C GLU A 158 -45.22 -58.47 29.40
N GLY A 159 -44.83 -58.57 28.13
CA GLY A 159 -43.43 -58.70 27.73
C GLY A 159 -42.59 -57.47 28.10
N VAL A 160 -41.31 -57.69 28.40
CA VAL A 160 -40.35 -56.60 28.66
C VAL A 160 -39.21 -56.63 27.65
N THR A 161 -38.98 -55.50 26.98
CA THR A 161 -37.81 -55.27 26.14
C THR A 161 -36.62 -54.79 26.98
N MET A 162 -35.46 -55.41 26.76
CA MET A 162 -34.18 -55.07 27.39
C MET A 162 -33.16 -54.56 26.36
N VAL A 163 -33.57 -54.45 25.10
CA VAL A 163 -32.74 -54.05 23.97
C VAL A 163 -33.26 -52.76 23.34
N LYS A 164 -32.35 -51.95 22.82
CA LYS A 164 -32.66 -50.73 22.09
C LYS A 164 -31.89 -50.70 20.78
N PRO A 165 -32.46 -50.10 19.72
CA PRO A 165 -31.72 -49.89 18.48
C PRO A 165 -30.55 -48.96 18.74
N ILE A 166 -29.42 -49.26 18.09
CA ILE A 166 -28.23 -48.42 18.12
C ILE A 166 -28.50 -47.26 17.13
N PRO A 167 -28.40 -45.99 17.57
CA PRO A 167 -28.56 -44.86 16.67
C PRO A 167 -27.44 -44.86 15.63
N PHE A 168 -27.81 -44.66 14.36
CA PHE A 168 -26.84 -44.52 13.29
C PHE A 168 -26.43 -43.05 13.18
N ASP A 169 -25.16 -42.78 13.45
CA ASP A 169 -24.54 -41.49 13.16
C ASP A 169 -23.66 -41.65 11.90
N PRO A 170 -24.05 -41.06 10.76
CA PRO A 170 -23.25 -41.08 9.53
C PRO A 170 -21.88 -40.39 9.69
N THR A 171 -21.72 -39.57 10.74
CA THR A 171 -20.52 -38.77 11.01
C THR A 171 -19.66 -39.32 12.14
N ASP A 172 -19.93 -40.55 12.58
CA ASP A 172 -19.14 -41.19 13.64
C ASP A 172 -17.68 -41.36 13.19
N ARG A 173 -16.79 -40.62 13.86
CA ARG A 173 -15.34 -40.60 13.59
C ARG A 173 -14.66 -41.93 13.92
N SER A 174 -15.25 -42.74 14.81
CA SER A 174 -14.70 -44.06 15.18
C SER A 174 -14.75 -45.07 14.02
N VAL A 175 -15.73 -44.92 13.13
CA VAL A 175 -15.92 -45.77 11.95
C VAL A 175 -15.35 -45.10 10.70
N SER A 176 -15.61 -43.80 10.54
CA SER A 176 -15.30 -43.04 9.32
C SER A 176 -13.83 -42.63 9.24
N GLY A 177 -13.12 -42.61 10.37
CA GLY A 177 -11.77 -42.09 10.46
C GLY A 177 -11.74 -40.56 10.41
N ASP A 178 -10.57 -40.01 10.12
CA ASP A 178 -10.39 -38.57 10.00
C ASP A 178 -11.08 -38.01 8.74
N ASP A 179 -11.63 -36.81 8.86
CA ASP A 179 -12.28 -36.13 7.74
C ASP A 179 -11.25 -35.71 6.68
N LEU A 180 -11.27 -36.40 5.55
CA LEU A 180 -10.42 -36.14 4.38
C LEU A 180 -10.68 -34.76 3.76
N PHE A 181 -11.85 -34.17 4.01
CA PHE A 181 -12.30 -32.91 3.44
C PHE A 181 -12.45 -31.80 4.48
N ALA A 182 -11.80 -31.92 5.64
CA ALA A 182 -11.86 -30.90 6.69
C ALA A 182 -11.38 -29.51 6.20
N ALA A 183 -10.53 -29.46 5.18
CA ALA A 183 -10.07 -28.22 4.54
C ALA A 183 -11.02 -27.69 3.47
N LEU A 184 -12.01 -28.47 3.04
CA LEU A 184 -12.95 -28.10 1.99
C LEU A 184 -14.07 -27.25 2.57
N LEU A 185 -14.08 -25.97 2.23
CA LEU A 185 -15.12 -25.05 2.67
C LEU A 185 -16.42 -25.25 1.89
N PRO A 186 -17.58 -25.23 2.58
CA PRO A 186 -18.88 -25.22 1.94
C PRO A 186 -19.06 -24.07 0.92
N MET A 187 -19.82 -24.32 -0.15
CA MET A 187 -20.01 -23.36 -1.24
C MET A 187 -20.66 -22.03 -0.80
N ASN A 188 -21.55 -22.06 0.20
CA ASN A 188 -22.12 -20.86 0.81
C ASN A 188 -21.04 -19.99 1.48
N VAL A 189 -20.11 -20.60 2.21
CA VAL A 189 -19.00 -19.90 2.86
C VAL A 189 -18.07 -19.29 1.82
N LEU A 190 -17.70 -20.04 0.78
CA LEU A 190 -16.86 -19.53 -0.30
C LEU A 190 -17.49 -18.33 -1.03
N LYS A 191 -18.81 -18.39 -1.30
CA LYS A 191 -19.55 -17.28 -1.89
C LYS A 191 -19.54 -16.06 -0.96
N ALA A 192 -19.80 -16.24 0.32
CA ALA A 192 -19.80 -15.15 1.29
C ALA A 192 -18.41 -14.48 1.41
N VAL A 193 -17.34 -15.26 1.51
CA VAL A 193 -15.96 -14.77 1.53
C VAL A 193 -15.63 -14.00 0.25
N SER A 194 -16.07 -14.50 -0.91
CA SER A 194 -15.89 -13.82 -2.20
C SER A 194 -16.65 -12.49 -2.23
N VAL A 195 -17.91 -12.44 -1.80
CA VAL A 195 -18.69 -11.19 -1.74
C VAL A 195 -18.05 -10.19 -0.78
N TYR A 196 -17.62 -10.65 0.40
CA TYR A 196 -16.94 -9.78 1.37
C TYR A 196 -15.63 -9.23 0.83
N SER A 197 -14.85 -10.02 0.08
CA SER A 197 -13.63 -9.55 -0.57
C SER A 197 -13.88 -8.39 -1.54
N GLU A 198 -15.02 -8.40 -2.25
CA GLU A 198 -15.42 -7.29 -3.13
C GLU A 198 -15.88 -6.07 -2.34
N GLU A 199 -16.62 -6.25 -1.24
CA GLU A 199 -16.99 -5.13 -0.35
C GLU A 199 -15.74 -4.48 0.28
N LYS A 200 -14.75 -5.27 0.71
CA LYS A 200 -13.43 -4.76 1.16
C LYS A 200 -12.72 -3.98 0.06
N ALA A 201 -12.73 -4.51 -1.17
CA ALA A 201 -12.13 -3.83 -2.32
C ALA A 201 -12.84 -2.49 -2.63
N LYS A 202 -14.17 -2.47 -2.57
CA LYS A 202 -14.98 -1.27 -2.76
C LYS A 202 -14.70 -0.21 -1.70
N PHE A 203 -14.64 -0.61 -0.43
CA PHE A 203 -14.27 0.27 0.69
C PHE A 203 -12.86 0.85 0.50
N LYS A 204 -11.88 0.00 0.15
CA LYS A 204 -10.50 0.44 -0.14
C LYS A 204 -10.44 1.43 -1.30
N ARG A 205 -11.16 1.18 -2.40
CA ARG A 205 -11.22 2.08 -3.57
C ARG A 205 -11.78 3.44 -3.19
N GLU A 206 -12.84 3.50 -2.39
CA GLU A 206 -13.42 4.77 -1.92
C GLU A 206 -12.40 5.60 -1.13
N VAL A 207 -11.70 4.99 -0.18
CA VAL A 207 -10.67 5.67 0.63
C VAL A 207 -9.49 6.10 -0.24
N THR A 208 -9.06 5.25 -1.17
CA THR A 208 -7.96 5.53 -2.09
C THR A 208 -8.27 6.75 -2.95
N GLU A 209 -9.50 6.84 -3.47
CA GLU A 209 -9.92 7.96 -4.30
C GLU A 209 -10.00 9.27 -3.50
N LYS A 210 -10.52 9.23 -2.27
CA LYS A 210 -10.50 10.39 -1.35
C LYS A 210 -9.08 10.89 -1.11
N ILE A 211 -8.12 9.97 -0.90
CA ILE A 211 -6.70 10.30 -0.72
C ILE A 211 -6.10 10.86 -2.01
N ARG A 212 -6.33 10.21 -3.16
CA ARG A 212 -5.80 10.63 -4.47
C ARG A 212 -6.19 12.06 -4.80
N VAL A 213 -7.48 12.41 -4.65
CA VAL A 213 -7.96 13.77 -4.91
C VAL A 213 -7.25 14.79 -4.02
N LYS A 214 -7.06 14.48 -2.74
CA LYS A 214 -6.35 15.38 -1.82
C LYS A 214 -4.85 15.47 -2.09
N ASP A 215 -4.20 14.38 -2.47
CA ASP A 215 -2.80 14.40 -2.86
C ASP A 215 -2.59 15.21 -4.15
N GLU A 216 -3.49 15.08 -5.13
CA GLU A 216 -3.45 15.89 -6.35
C GLU A 216 -3.63 17.38 -6.04
N GLU A 217 -4.65 17.76 -5.26
CA GLU A 217 -4.84 19.14 -4.79
C GLU A 217 -3.56 19.71 -4.13
N LEU A 218 -2.90 18.90 -3.31
CA LEU A 218 -1.66 19.28 -2.63
C LEU A 218 -0.50 19.46 -3.61
N GLU A 219 -0.32 18.53 -4.55
CA GLU A 219 0.73 18.64 -5.57
C GLU A 219 0.55 19.89 -6.43
N TYR A 220 -0.67 20.17 -6.90
CA TYR A 220 -0.97 21.40 -7.64
C TYR A 220 -0.61 22.64 -6.82
N ALA A 221 -0.97 22.68 -5.53
CA ALA A 221 -0.64 23.80 -4.65
C ALA A 221 0.88 23.97 -4.46
N ILE A 222 1.62 22.87 -4.27
CA ILE A 222 3.08 22.89 -4.12
C ILE A 222 3.76 23.33 -5.42
N ILE A 223 3.33 22.83 -6.58
CA ILE A 223 3.87 23.24 -7.89
C ILE A 223 3.63 24.73 -8.12
N PHE A 224 2.41 25.21 -7.88
CA PHE A 224 2.08 26.64 -7.99
C PHE A 224 2.97 27.50 -7.08
N PHE A 225 3.16 27.04 -5.84
CA PHE A 225 4.00 27.72 -4.87
C PHE A 225 5.49 27.71 -5.24
N ASN A 226 6.00 26.58 -5.75
CA ASN A 226 7.37 26.46 -6.23
C ASN A 226 7.63 27.28 -7.48
N HIS A 227 6.71 27.33 -8.44
CA HIS A 227 6.81 28.22 -9.61
C HIS A 227 6.88 29.69 -9.16
N CYS A 228 6.02 30.06 -8.21
CA CYS A 228 6.02 31.35 -7.54
C CYS A 228 7.35 31.68 -6.82
N LEU A 229 8.03 30.71 -6.23
CA LEU A 229 9.37 30.88 -5.63
C LEU A 229 10.49 30.88 -6.67
N PHE A 230 10.40 30.09 -7.72
CA PHE A 230 11.43 29.93 -8.74
C PHE A 230 11.59 31.19 -9.59
N THR A 231 10.49 31.92 -9.85
CA THR A 231 10.56 33.27 -10.45
C THR A 231 11.43 34.24 -9.63
N VAL A 232 11.60 34.02 -8.33
CA VAL A 232 12.48 34.81 -7.45
C VAL A 232 13.95 34.35 -7.53
N LEU A 233 14.18 33.04 -7.68
CA LEU A 233 15.52 32.43 -7.65
C LEU A 233 16.25 32.46 -9.00
N TYR A 234 15.54 32.39 -10.13
CA TYR A 234 16.15 32.48 -11.48
C TYR A 234 16.58 33.92 -11.84
N ILE A 235 16.43 34.85 -10.91
CA ILE A 235 16.71 36.27 -11.07
C ILE A 235 18.14 36.63 -10.62
N SER A 236 18.85 35.75 -9.90
CA SER A 236 20.25 35.94 -9.49
C SER A 236 21.22 35.16 -10.37
N CYS A 237 21.84 35.87 -11.32
CA CYS A 237 23.06 35.45 -11.98
C CYS A 237 24.18 35.35 -10.93
N PHE A 238 24.44 34.15 -10.39
CA PHE A 238 25.73 33.62 -9.90
C PHE A 238 25.49 32.27 -9.18
N GLY A 239 26.06 31.19 -9.72
CA GLY A 239 25.77 29.79 -9.37
C GLY A 239 26.16 29.31 -7.96
N THR A 240 26.70 30.16 -7.09
CA THR A 240 27.16 29.76 -5.74
C THR A 240 26.37 30.36 -4.59
N LEU A 241 25.52 31.37 -4.82
CA LEU A 241 24.64 31.93 -3.77
C LEU A 241 23.24 31.29 -3.71
N GLN A 242 22.90 30.41 -4.64
CA GLN A 242 21.56 29.81 -4.74
C GLN A 242 21.20 28.96 -3.51
N LEU A 243 22.20 28.34 -2.85
CA LEU A 243 22.03 27.56 -1.62
C LEU A 243 21.97 28.44 -0.35
N LEU A 244 22.75 29.54 -0.30
CA LEU A 244 22.73 30.47 0.83
C LEU A 244 21.46 31.33 0.86
N PHE A 245 20.96 31.77 -0.30
CA PHE A 245 19.70 32.53 -0.39
C PHE A 245 18.46 31.69 -0.11
N ARG A 246 18.44 30.40 -0.49
CA ARG A 246 17.35 29.47 -0.14
C ARG A 246 17.22 29.31 1.38
N ASN A 247 18.31 29.48 2.12
CA ASN A 247 18.32 29.40 3.57
C ASN A 247 17.97 30.71 4.29
N TYR A 248 18.29 31.88 3.71
CA TYR A 248 18.16 33.18 4.38
C TYR A 248 16.83 33.90 4.09
N LEU A 249 16.18 33.62 2.96
CA LEU A 249 14.95 34.33 2.55
C LEU A 249 13.64 33.60 2.92
N LEU A 250 13.72 32.28 3.14
CA LEU A 250 12.53 31.52 3.50
C LEU A 250 12.15 31.85 4.95
N SER A 251 11.03 32.54 5.16
CA SER A 251 10.56 32.86 6.50
C SER A 251 10.54 31.58 7.35
N ALA A 252 11.01 31.66 8.60
CA ALA A 252 11.02 30.51 9.51
C ALA A 252 9.62 29.87 9.62
N HIS A 253 8.57 30.67 9.43
CA HIS A 253 7.19 30.25 9.38
C HIS A 253 6.87 29.38 8.14
N LEU A 254 7.34 29.75 6.95
CA LEU A 254 7.14 28.93 5.74
C LEU A 254 7.86 27.58 5.82
N LYS A 255 9.10 27.56 6.33
CA LYS A 255 9.83 26.29 6.54
C LYS A 255 9.05 25.35 7.45
N LYS A 256 8.48 25.85 8.54
CA LYS A 256 7.64 25.07 9.45
C LYS A 256 6.38 24.53 8.76
N LEU A 257 5.73 25.31 7.89
CA LEU A 257 4.56 24.85 7.14
C LEU A 257 4.90 23.75 6.14
N LEU A 258 6.01 23.87 5.41
CA LEU A 258 6.46 22.83 4.48
C LEU A 258 6.81 21.52 5.19
N VAL A 259 7.43 21.59 6.37
CA VAL A 259 7.68 20.40 7.20
C VAL A 259 6.36 19.74 7.62
N LYS A 260 5.36 20.53 8.05
CA LYS A 260 4.03 20.01 8.39
C LYS A 260 3.31 19.36 7.20
N VAL A 261 3.49 19.91 5.99
CA VAL A 261 2.94 19.31 4.76
C VAL A 261 3.55 17.92 4.53
N GLU A 262 4.86 17.78 4.65
CA GLU A 262 5.52 16.48 4.45
C GLU A 262 5.16 15.49 5.56
N GLU A 263 5.11 15.94 6.81
CA GLU A 263 4.65 15.12 7.95
C GLU A 263 3.22 14.62 7.72
N MET A 264 2.32 15.48 7.25
CA MET A 264 0.94 15.10 6.92
C MET A 264 0.88 14.03 5.82
N ARG A 265 1.74 14.14 4.78
CA ARG A 265 1.83 13.14 3.70
C ARG A 265 2.33 11.80 4.21
N GLU A 266 3.38 11.80 5.03
CA GLU A 266 3.91 10.57 5.62
C GLU A 266 2.89 9.90 6.56
N GLN A 267 2.21 10.69 7.39
CA GLN A 267 1.15 10.19 8.28
C GLN A 267 0.03 9.54 7.47
N ARG A 268 -0.45 10.21 6.41
CA ARG A 268 -1.51 9.67 5.53
C ARG A 268 -1.10 8.35 4.89
N LYS A 269 0.14 8.28 4.39
CA LYS A 269 0.68 7.05 3.80
C LYS A 269 0.71 5.91 4.82
N LYS A 270 1.25 6.14 6.02
CA LYS A 270 1.32 5.13 7.08
C LYS A 270 -0.07 4.63 7.49
N LEU A 271 -1.03 5.55 7.69
CA LEU A 271 -2.41 5.20 8.05
C LEU A 271 -3.12 4.40 6.95
N PHE A 272 -2.86 4.73 5.68
CA PHE A 272 -3.42 4.01 4.56
C PHE A 272 -2.79 2.61 4.39
N ASP A 273 -1.47 2.50 4.59
CA ASP A 273 -0.77 1.22 4.57
C ASP A 273 -1.28 0.30 5.71
N GLU A 274 -1.46 0.85 6.92
CA GLU A 274 -2.07 0.15 8.06
C GLU A 274 -3.48 -0.33 7.73
N LEU A 275 -4.33 0.53 7.17
CA LEU A 275 -5.68 0.16 6.73
C LEU A 275 -5.67 -0.97 5.69
N CYS A 276 -4.70 -0.96 4.76
CA CYS A 276 -4.58 -2.01 3.75
C CYS A 276 -4.24 -3.36 4.36
N ILE A 277 -3.31 -3.37 5.32
CA ILE A 277 -2.90 -4.59 6.05
C ILE A 277 -4.07 -5.11 6.88
N ASP A 278 -4.78 -4.24 7.59
CA ASP A 278 -5.94 -4.62 8.41
C ASP A 278 -7.07 -5.21 7.57
N LEU A 279 -7.36 -4.63 6.40
CA LEU A 279 -8.34 -5.18 5.46
C LEU A 279 -7.91 -6.53 4.87
N GLU A 280 -6.62 -6.74 4.64
CA GLU A 280 -6.11 -8.01 4.09
C GLU A 280 -6.17 -9.13 5.14
N ASN A 281 -5.84 -8.83 6.39
CA ASN A 281 -5.88 -9.77 7.51
C ASN A 281 -7.29 -10.07 8.03
N ASP A 282 -8.29 -9.27 7.64
CA ASP A 282 -9.67 -9.45 8.06
C ASP A 282 -10.35 -10.62 7.33
N ASP A 283 -10.23 -11.81 7.91
CA ASP A 283 -10.84 -13.05 7.45
C ASP A 283 -12.14 -13.37 8.21
N ILE A 284 -13.22 -13.54 7.45
CA ILE A 284 -14.56 -13.86 7.97
C ILE A 284 -14.91 -15.35 7.85
N THR A 285 -14.01 -16.19 7.33
CA THR A 285 -14.27 -17.61 7.01
C THR A 285 -14.78 -18.38 8.23
N ALA A 286 -14.12 -18.23 9.39
CA ALA A 286 -14.56 -18.88 10.64
C ALA A 286 -15.95 -18.43 11.09
N LYS A 287 -16.25 -17.13 10.98
CA LYS A 287 -17.55 -16.57 11.38
C LYS A 287 -18.68 -17.02 10.46
N CYS A 288 -18.39 -17.16 9.16
CA CYS A 288 -19.32 -17.71 8.17
C CYS A 288 -19.60 -19.22 8.38
N LEU A 289 -18.69 -19.95 9.03
CA LEU A 289 -18.90 -21.35 9.38
C LEU A 289 -19.79 -21.51 10.62
N ASP A 290 -19.73 -20.56 11.56
CA ASP A 290 -20.53 -20.56 12.78
C ASP A 290 -21.97 -20.06 12.57
N GLU A 291 -22.18 -19.16 11.60
CA GLU A 291 -23.51 -18.61 11.27
C GLU A 291 -24.37 -19.63 10.50
N LYS A 292 -25.58 -19.88 11.03
CA LYS A 292 -26.58 -20.75 10.40
C LYS A 292 -27.46 -20.02 9.36
N GLU A 293 -27.41 -18.69 9.34
CA GLU A 293 -28.21 -17.87 8.45
C GLU A 293 -27.49 -17.62 7.12
N PHE A 294 -28.28 -17.50 6.04
CA PHE A 294 -27.75 -17.34 4.68
C PHE A 294 -27.49 -15.87 4.30
N ASP A 295 -27.93 -14.90 5.12
CA ASP A 295 -27.79 -13.48 4.85
C ASP A 295 -26.65 -12.86 5.68
N ASN A 296 -25.45 -12.83 5.09
CA ASN A 296 -24.24 -12.39 5.78
C ASN A 296 -24.04 -10.86 5.73
N ASN A 297 -25.07 -10.10 5.32
CA ASN A 297 -24.97 -8.64 5.17
C ASN A 297 -24.70 -7.91 6.50
N GLU A 298 -25.27 -8.38 7.61
CA GLU A 298 -25.00 -7.80 8.93
C GLU A 298 -23.58 -8.10 9.39
N LEU A 299 -23.11 -9.33 9.16
CA LEU A 299 -21.72 -9.73 9.41
C LEU A 299 -20.75 -8.80 8.66
N PHE A 300 -20.99 -8.56 7.36
CA PHE A 300 -20.15 -7.68 6.55
C PHE A 300 -20.09 -6.25 7.12
N LYS A 301 -21.24 -5.70 7.53
CA LYS A 301 -21.30 -4.36 8.13
C LYS A 301 -20.54 -4.28 9.45
N ASN A 302 -20.69 -5.28 10.31
CA ASN A 302 -20.05 -5.32 11.62
C ASN A 302 -18.53 -5.47 11.50
N GLU A 303 -18.04 -6.25 10.53
CA GLU A 303 -16.61 -6.40 10.28
C GLU A 303 -16.00 -5.15 9.64
N LEU A 304 -16.66 -4.57 8.63
CA LEU A 304 -16.24 -3.28 8.05
C LEU A 304 -16.27 -2.13 9.07
N ALA A 305 -17.18 -2.18 10.05
CA ALA A 305 -17.27 -1.18 11.11
C ALA A 305 -15.97 -1.06 11.93
N LYS A 306 -15.15 -2.11 12.01
CA LYS A 306 -13.86 -2.07 12.71
C LYS A 306 -12.88 -1.11 12.05
N HIS A 307 -12.86 -1.10 10.72
CA HIS A 307 -11.98 -0.26 9.89
C HIS A 307 -12.43 1.20 9.83
N THR A 308 -13.66 1.52 10.25
CA THR A 308 -14.18 2.90 10.28
C THR A 308 -13.39 3.82 11.20
N LYS A 309 -12.74 3.29 12.25
CA LYS A 309 -11.90 4.08 13.16
C LYS A 309 -10.69 4.67 12.44
N ILE A 310 -9.95 3.85 11.71
CA ILE A 310 -8.79 4.29 10.91
C ILE A 310 -9.24 5.23 9.80
N MET A 311 -10.36 4.91 9.14
CA MET A 311 -10.97 5.79 8.13
C MET A 311 -11.26 7.19 8.69
N LYS A 312 -11.82 7.30 9.90
CA LYS A 312 -12.08 8.59 10.55
C LYS A 312 -10.81 9.38 10.82
N ILE A 313 -9.72 8.71 11.21
CA ILE A 313 -8.41 9.37 11.43
C ILE A 313 -7.86 9.88 10.09
N ILE A 314 -7.98 9.10 9.02
CA ILE A 314 -7.62 9.53 7.66
C ILE A 314 -8.44 10.77 7.27
N GLU A 315 -9.76 10.76 7.46
CA GLU A 315 -10.63 11.91 7.15
C GLU A 315 -10.26 13.17 7.94
N MET A 316 -9.86 13.02 9.21
CA MET A 316 -9.32 14.14 9.99
C MET A 316 -8.02 14.69 9.39
N ASN A 317 -7.11 13.83 8.93
CA ASN A 317 -5.89 14.23 8.23
C ASN A 317 -6.20 14.95 6.89
N LEU A 318 -7.17 14.44 6.11
CA LEU A 318 -7.63 15.09 4.88
C LEU A 318 -8.22 16.48 5.16
N THR A 319 -8.96 16.62 6.25
CA THR A 319 -9.53 17.91 6.67
C THR A 319 -8.43 18.88 7.10
N ALA A 320 -7.42 18.40 7.84
CA ALA A 320 -6.27 19.20 8.26
C ALA A 320 -5.48 19.78 7.07
N GLN A 321 -5.40 19.06 5.94
CA GLN A 321 -4.77 19.56 4.72
C GLN A 321 -5.36 20.89 4.26
N THR A 322 -6.69 21.02 4.28
CA THR A 322 -7.38 22.24 3.85
C THR A 322 -6.92 23.46 4.65
N ASN A 323 -6.74 23.28 5.95
CA ASN A 323 -6.26 24.34 6.84
C ASN A 323 -4.78 24.67 6.59
N ILE A 324 -3.94 23.65 6.36
CA ILE A 324 -2.51 23.83 6.05
C ILE A 324 -2.33 24.56 4.72
N LEU A 325 -3.10 24.20 3.68
CA LEU A 325 -3.10 24.88 2.39
C LEU A 325 -3.58 26.33 2.48
N GLY A 326 -4.59 26.60 3.32
CA GLY A 326 -5.02 27.96 3.63
C GLY A 326 -3.88 28.81 4.21
N ALA A 327 -3.21 28.30 5.25
CA ALA A 327 -2.05 28.97 5.85
C ALA A 327 -0.89 29.15 4.86
N LEU A 328 -0.61 28.16 4.01
CA LEU A 328 0.41 28.25 2.98
C LEU A 328 0.09 29.35 1.95
N THR A 329 -1.18 29.48 1.58
CA THR A 329 -1.67 30.50 0.64
C THR A 329 -1.53 31.91 1.22
N GLU A 330 -1.86 32.08 2.51
CA GLU A 330 -1.71 33.36 3.20
C GLU A 330 -0.23 33.80 3.26
N VAL A 331 0.66 32.88 3.61
CA VAL A 331 2.11 33.15 3.61
C VAL A 331 2.60 33.45 2.19
N ASN A 332 2.11 32.74 1.17
CA ASN A 332 2.43 33.03 -0.23
C ASN A 332 2.02 34.44 -0.64
N ALA A 333 0.83 34.88 -0.23
CA ALA A 333 0.32 36.22 -0.51
C ALA A 333 1.21 37.29 0.12
N SER A 334 1.67 37.08 1.37
CA SER A 334 2.63 37.98 2.02
C SER A 334 3.95 38.08 1.24
N LEU A 335 4.45 36.96 0.71
CA LEU A 335 5.67 36.91 -0.09
C LEU A 335 5.53 37.65 -1.42
N ALA A 336 4.33 37.72 -2.02
CA ALA A 336 4.13 38.41 -3.29
C ALA A 336 4.55 39.89 -3.24
N THR A 337 4.31 40.57 -2.12
CA THR A 337 4.75 41.97 -1.92
C THR A 337 6.27 42.09 -1.88
N TYR A 338 6.95 41.16 -1.22
CA TYR A 338 8.40 41.09 -1.17
C TYR A 338 8.99 40.78 -2.56
N ARG A 339 8.36 39.88 -3.34
CA ARG A 339 8.77 39.58 -4.72
C ARG A 339 8.74 40.83 -5.60
N ARG A 340 7.68 41.63 -5.53
CA ARG A 340 7.57 42.88 -6.30
C ARG A 340 8.73 43.84 -5.97
N LYS A 341 9.00 44.06 -4.68
CA LYS A 341 10.13 44.89 -4.24
C LYS A 341 11.49 44.39 -4.74
N MET A 342 11.72 43.06 -4.72
CA MET A 342 12.96 42.46 -5.23
C MET A 342 13.10 42.61 -6.75
N ILE A 343 12.01 42.45 -7.52
CA ILE A 343 11.99 42.65 -8.96
C ILE A 343 12.36 44.11 -9.30
N ASP A 344 11.79 45.08 -8.59
CA ASP A 344 12.07 46.51 -8.80
C ASP A 344 13.54 46.84 -8.52
N ILE A 345 14.11 46.34 -7.41
CA ILE A 345 15.53 46.51 -7.07
C ILE A 345 16.42 45.87 -8.15
N LYS A 346 16.08 44.67 -8.64
CA LYS A 346 16.85 43.99 -9.68
C LYS A 346 16.79 44.73 -11.01
N SER A 347 15.63 45.25 -11.38
CA SER A 347 15.45 46.07 -12.59
C SER A 347 16.34 47.31 -12.52
N ARG A 348 16.31 48.03 -11.40
CA ARG A 348 17.16 49.21 -11.17
C ARG A 348 18.65 48.88 -11.22
N ARG A 349 19.07 47.77 -10.61
CA ARG A 349 20.46 47.30 -10.68
C ARG A 349 20.87 46.95 -12.11
N LYS A 350 20.00 46.28 -12.88
CA LYS A 350 20.26 45.92 -14.27
C LYS A 350 20.43 47.17 -15.13
N GLU A 351 19.57 48.16 -14.94
CA GLU A 351 19.65 49.46 -15.61
C GLU A 351 20.97 50.18 -15.29
N GLN A 352 21.40 50.20 -14.02
CA GLN A 352 22.70 50.76 -13.62
C GLN A 352 23.89 50.02 -14.24
N ILE A 353 23.86 48.69 -14.29
CA ILE A 353 24.92 47.90 -14.93
C ILE A 353 24.97 48.21 -16.43
N LEU A 354 23.83 48.25 -17.12
CA LEU A 354 23.77 48.62 -18.53
C LEU A 354 24.29 50.03 -18.78
N ALA A 355 23.94 50.99 -17.92
CA ALA A 355 24.45 52.35 -18.00
C ALA A 355 25.99 52.40 -17.87
N LEU A 356 26.57 51.61 -16.95
CA LEU A 356 28.01 51.48 -16.79
C LEU A 356 28.68 50.82 -18.01
N THR A 357 28.06 49.78 -18.57
CA THR A 357 28.54 49.13 -19.80
C THR A 357 28.58 50.11 -20.97
N VAL A 358 27.49 50.86 -21.17
CA VAL A 358 27.42 51.90 -22.22
C VAL A 358 28.44 53.00 -21.97
N ALA A 359 28.61 53.46 -20.73
CA ALA A 359 29.62 54.47 -20.40
C ALA A 359 31.05 54.00 -20.72
N TYR A 360 31.35 52.72 -20.49
CA TYR A 360 32.63 52.12 -20.86
C TYR A 360 32.83 52.05 -22.38
N GLU A 361 31.81 51.64 -23.14
CA GLU A 361 31.86 51.65 -24.61
C GLU A 361 32.10 53.06 -25.16
N VAL A 362 31.42 54.06 -24.60
CA VAL A 362 31.64 55.48 -24.95
C VAL A 362 33.08 55.90 -24.64
N TYR A 363 33.61 55.53 -23.47
CA TYR A 363 35.01 55.80 -23.11
C TYR A 363 36.00 55.18 -24.12
N CYS A 364 35.81 53.92 -24.49
CA CYS A 364 36.64 53.25 -25.51
C CYS A 364 36.60 54.00 -26.85
N ASN A 365 35.41 54.41 -27.29
CA ASN A 365 35.23 55.17 -28.53
C ASN A 365 35.93 56.54 -28.49
N VAL A 366 35.84 57.26 -27.37
CA VAL A 366 36.53 58.55 -27.19
C VAL A 366 38.05 58.36 -27.21
N LEU A 367 38.57 57.33 -26.53
CA LEU A 367 40.00 57.03 -26.51
C LEU A 367 40.52 56.70 -27.92
N GLN A 368 39.75 55.96 -28.71
CA GLN A 368 40.09 55.70 -30.11
C GLN A 368 40.16 56.99 -30.94
N LYS A 369 39.12 57.84 -30.88
CA LYS A 369 39.09 59.12 -31.62
C LYS A 369 40.19 60.07 -31.19
N ALA A 370 40.52 60.10 -29.90
CA ALA A 370 41.64 60.88 -29.39
C ALA A 370 42.98 60.39 -29.94
N ASN A 371 43.19 59.07 -30.04
CA ASN A 371 44.38 58.49 -30.65
C ASN A 371 44.48 58.77 -32.15
N GLU A 372 43.36 58.74 -32.88
CA GLU A 372 43.30 59.13 -34.30
C GLU A 372 43.67 60.62 -34.47
N GLY A 373 43.13 61.49 -33.62
CA GLY A 373 43.49 62.91 -33.57
C GLY A 373 44.97 63.12 -33.26
N LEU A 374 45.53 62.40 -32.30
CA LEU A 374 46.96 62.46 -31.98
C LEU A 374 47.82 62.06 -33.18
N LYS A 375 47.48 60.94 -33.84
CA LYS A 375 48.16 60.51 -35.07
C LYS A 375 48.10 61.60 -36.13
N PHE A 376 46.93 62.17 -36.40
CA PHE A 376 46.77 63.27 -37.36
C PHE A 376 47.69 64.46 -37.04
N TYR A 377 47.68 64.95 -35.79
CA TYR A 377 48.53 66.08 -35.39
C TYR A 377 50.02 65.76 -35.41
N THR A 378 50.42 64.52 -35.10
CA THR A 378 51.83 64.10 -35.25
C THR A 378 52.28 64.07 -36.69
N THR A 379 51.44 63.57 -37.62
CA THR A 379 51.71 63.61 -39.06
C THR A 379 51.75 65.03 -39.59
N LEU A 380 50.80 65.89 -39.19
CA LEU A 380 50.77 67.30 -39.54
C LEU A 380 52.04 68.01 -39.08
N ASN A 381 52.47 67.79 -37.83
CA ASN A 381 53.72 68.34 -37.31
C ASN A 381 54.93 67.83 -38.10
N GLY A 382 54.94 66.56 -38.51
CA GLY A 382 55.93 66.01 -39.44
C GLY A 382 55.95 66.76 -40.77
N MET A 383 54.79 66.96 -41.41
CA MET A 383 54.67 67.72 -42.66
C MET A 383 55.15 69.17 -42.51
N VAL A 384 54.78 69.86 -41.42
CA VAL A 384 55.22 71.22 -41.11
C VAL A 384 56.74 71.27 -40.91
N LYS A 385 57.33 70.28 -40.24
CA LYS A 385 58.79 70.14 -40.11
C LYS A 385 59.47 69.92 -41.46
N THR A 386 58.87 69.15 -42.36
CA THR A 386 59.38 68.96 -43.73
C THR A 386 59.28 70.25 -44.56
N LEU A 387 58.18 70.99 -44.47
CA LEU A 387 58.00 72.28 -45.15
C LEU A 387 58.98 73.36 -44.63
N THR A 388 59.19 73.43 -43.33
CA THR A 388 60.19 74.32 -42.73
C THR A 388 61.63 73.87 -43.03
N GLY A 389 61.88 72.55 -43.06
CA GLY A 389 63.20 71.98 -43.34
C GLY A 389 63.60 71.97 -44.81
N ALA A 390 62.66 71.83 -45.73
CA ALA A 390 62.92 71.82 -47.17
C ALA A 390 62.72 73.22 -47.76
N SER A 391 61.53 73.82 -47.62
CA SER A 391 61.22 75.07 -48.33
C SER A 391 61.94 76.28 -47.73
N LEU A 392 61.98 76.43 -46.40
CA LEU A 392 62.60 77.60 -45.76
C LEU A 392 64.14 77.53 -45.75
N LYS A 393 64.74 76.35 -45.51
CA LYS A 393 66.20 76.20 -45.61
C LYS A 393 66.69 76.33 -47.05
N ILE A 394 66.03 75.69 -48.04
CA ILE A 394 66.42 75.83 -49.46
C ILE A 394 66.23 77.28 -49.92
N PHE A 395 65.15 77.95 -49.51
CA PHE A 395 64.94 79.35 -49.85
C PHE A 395 65.99 80.27 -49.20
N CYS A 396 66.32 80.07 -47.92
CA CYS A 396 67.36 80.82 -47.23
C CYS A 396 68.74 80.57 -47.82
N THR A 397 69.15 79.33 -48.10
CA THR A 397 70.45 79.03 -48.74
C THR A 397 70.53 79.63 -50.14
N THR A 398 69.46 79.56 -50.93
CA THR A 398 69.41 80.18 -52.27
C THR A 398 69.53 81.70 -52.20
N LYS A 399 68.90 82.35 -51.22
CA LYS A 399 68.96 83.80 -51.03
C LYS A 399 70.33 84.25 -50.49
N GLN A 400 70.94 83.47 -49.61
CA GLN A 400 72.27 83.71 -49.03
C GLN A 400 73.38 83.51 -50.07
N HIS A 401 73.24 82.53 -50.98
CA HIS A 401 74.14 82.36 -52.13
C HIS A 401 74.06 83.53 -53.11
N LYS A 402 72.85 84.03 -53.41
CA LYS A 402 72.66 85.23 -54.24
C LYS A 402 73.24 86.48 -53.60
N LEU A 403 73.07 86.68 -52.29
CA LEU A 403 73.67 87.81 -51.56
C LEU A 403 75.21 87.75 -51.54
N SER A 404 75.80 86.57 -51.33
CA SER A 404 77.25 86.36 -51.37
C SER A 404 77.86 86.71 -52.73
N SER A 405 77.23 86.30 -53.83
CA SER A 405 77.69 86.66 -55.18
C SER A 405 77.60 88.17 -55.46
N PHE A 406 76.61 88.86 -54.91
CA PHE A 406 76.41 90.30 -55.10
C PHE A 406 77.45 91.13 -54.34
N PHE A 407 77.77 90.74 -53.10
CA PHE A 407 78.82 91.37 -52.30
C PHE A 407 80.22 91.13 -52.86
N LYS A 408 80.49 89.95 -53.43
CA LYS A 408 81.77 89.65 -54.08
C LYS A 408 82.01 90.55 -55.31
N GLY A 409 80.99 90.78 -56.14
CA GLY A 409 81.08 91.72 -57.27
C GLY A 409 81.18 93.19 -56.87
N SER A 410 80.60 93.60 -55.73
CA SER A 410 80.70 94.98 -55.23
C SER A 410 82.04 95.26 -54.53
N LEU A 411 82.68 94.25 -53.92
CA LEU A 411 83.98 94.38 -53.28
C LEU A 411 85.13 94.52 -54.29
N GLU A 412 85.06 93.83 -55.44
CA GLU A 412 86.02 93.99 -56.54
C GLU A 412 85.94 95.39 -57.17
N PHE A 413 84.77 96.02 -57.18
CA PHE A 413 84.59 97.39 -57.68
C PHE A 413 85.13 98.47 -56.72
N CYS A 414 85.10 98.23 -55.39
CA CYS A 414 85.52 99.22 -54.39
C CYS A 414 87.01 99.13 -54.00
N LEU A 415 87.65 97.97 -54.15
CA LEU A 415 89.06 97.76 -53.78
C LEU A 415 90.06 98.13 -54.89
N GLY A 416 89.58 98.55 -56.07
CA GLY A 416 90.43 98.99 -57.18
C GLY A 416 91.04 100.39 -57.05
N ASN A 417 90.60 101.22 -56.08
CA ASN A 417 90.90 102.67 -56.13
C ASN A 417 91.49 103.35 -54.89
N THR A 418 92.00 102.62 -53.89
CA THR A 418 92.88 103.22 -52.86
C THR A 418 93.80 102.16 -52.26
N LEU A 419 95.00 102.02 -52.83
CA LEU A 419 96.04 101.10 -52.40
C LEU A 419 97.32 101.93 -52.15
N SER A 420 97.40 102.67 -51.04
CA SER A 420 98.64 103.35 -50.62
C SER A 420 98.68 103.87 -49.18
N GLN A 421 98.02 103.23 -48.21
CA GLN A 421 98.43 103.33 -46.79
C GLN A 421 98.33 101.96 -46.11
N LEU A 422 99.40 101.18 -46.24
CA LEU A 422 99.64 99.91 -45.55
C LEU A 422 100.84 100.08 -44.63
N SER A 423 100.61 100.23 -43.32
CA SER A 423 101.39 99.56 -42.27
C SER A 423 100.69 99.63 -40.90
N SER A 424 100.47 98.45 -40.30
CA SER A 424 99.85 98.16 -38.98
C SER A 424 98.34 98.48 -38.89
N VAL A 425 97.41 97.57 -38.57
CA VAL A 425 97.34 96.70 -37.38
C VAL A 425 96.57 95.41 -37.70
N SER A 426 97.13 94.31 -37.19
CA SER A 426 96.63 92.94 -37.15
C SER A 426 95.43 92.75 -36.22
N ASN A 427 94.64 91.70 -36.54
CA ASN A 427 93.77 90.88 -35.68
C ASN A 427 92.23 91.07 -35.77
N PHE A 428 91.66 90.32 -36.72
CA PHE A 428 90.70 89.21 -36.54
C PHE A 428 89.37 89.42 -35.79
N GLN A 429 88.30 89.36 -36.62
CA GLN A 429 87.19 88.38 -36.59
C GLN A 429 85.93 88.61 -35.71
N PRO A 430 84.76 88.04 -36.13
CA PRO A 430 83.54 88.82 -36.32
C PRO A 430 82.33 88.30 -35.53
N ALA A 431 81.33 89.17 -35.46
CA ALA A 431 79.98 88.92 -35.01
C ALA A 431 79.18 88.02 -35.97
N VAL A 432 78.15 87.33 -35.46
CA VAL A 432 76.82 87.34 -36.09
C VAL A 432 75.73 87.22 -35.01
N ALA A 433 74.87 88.24 -34.95
CA ALA A 433 73.55 88.22 -34.33
C ALA A 433 72.47 88.23 -35.44
N PRO A 434 71.19 88.39 -35.10
CA PRO A 434 70.08 87.43 -35.24
C PRO A 434 69.19 87.78 -36.45
N TYR A 435 67.94 87.30 -36.53
CA TYR A 435 66.80 88.19 -36.77
C TYR A 435 65.46 87.48 -36.49
N ASN A 436 64.68 88.09 -35.60
CA ASN A 436 63.23 87.91 -35.45
C ASN A 436 62.50 88.76 -36.51
N VAL A 437 61.27 88.37 -36.90
CA VAL A 437 60.05 89.21 -36.85
C VAL A 437 58.84 88.46 -37.45
N LEU A 438 57.83 88.29 -36.58
CA LEU A 438 56.37 88.18 -36.75
C LEU A 438 55.69 87.43 -37.92
N MET A 439 54.81 86.49 -37.53
CA MET A 439 53.41 86.40 -37.98
C MET A 439 52.60 85.67 -36.88
N LYS A 440 51.62 86.36 -36.27
CA LYS A 440 50.63 85.80 -35.35
C LYS A 440 49.58 85.02 -36.15
N ALA A 441 49.21 83.82 -35.69
CA ALA A 441 48.06 83.03 -36.17
C ALA A 441 46.90 83.06 -35.14
N PRO A 442 45.63 82.85 -35.56
CA PRO A 442 44.44 83.44 -34.93
C PRO A 442 43.85 82.64 -33.75
N GLN A 443 43.21 83.38 -32.83
CA GLN A 443 42.62 82.93 -31.56
C GLN A 443 41.35 82.03 -31.67
N GLU A 444 40.93 81.58 -32.86
CA GLU A 444 39.70 80.78 -33.03
C GLU A 444 39.89 79.25 -32.87
N LEU A 445 41.12 78.75 -32.91
CA LEU A 445 41.39 77.30 -32.78
C LEU A 445 41.51 76.86 -31.31
N THR A 446 41.88 77.77 -30.41
CA THR A 446 42.07 77.48 -28.97
C THR A 446 40.73 77.47 -28.22
N THR A 447 39.76 78.27 -28.66
CA THR A 447 38.44 78.41 -28.01
C THR A 447 37.49 77.24 -28.33
N LYS A 448 37.61 76.61 -29.51
CA LYS A 448 36.85 75.39 -29.86
C LYS A 448 37.36 74.13 -29.15
N VAL A 449 38.64 74.07 -28.80
CA VAL A 449 39.23 72.96 -28.01
C VAL A 449 38.76 72.99 -26.55
N GLN A 450 38.48 74.19 -25.99
CA GLN A 450 37.88 74.31 -24.65
C GLN A 450 36.36 74.04 -24.63
N GLN A 451 35.63 74.30 -25.72
CA GLN A 451 34.19 74.01 -25.79
C GLN A 451 33.88 72.50 -25.82
N TYR A 452 34.72 71.66 -26.43
CA TYR A 452 34.56 70.20 -26.37
C TYR A 452 34.97 69.58 -25.02
N GLY A 453 35.80 70.26 -24.23
CA GLY A 453 36.15 69.86 -22.86
C GLY A 453 35.08 70.23 -21.81
N THR A 454 34.12 71.08 -22.15
CA THR A 454 33.14 71.62 -21.18
C THR A 454 31.74 70.98 -21.29
N ILE A 455 31.48 70.15 -22.30
CA ILE A 455 30.20 69.44 -22.47
C ILE A 455 30.15 68.12 -21.66
N VAL A 456 31.28 67.63 -21.16
CA VAL A 456 31.34 66.38 -20.36
C VAL A 456 31.10 66.64 -18.85
N ASN A 457 31.14 67.89 -18.37
CA ASN A 457 31.10 68.22 -16.93
C ASN A 457 29.81 68.87 -16.42
N LYS A 458 28.68 68.78 -17.14
CA LYS A 458 27.39 69.37 -16.69
C LYS A 458 26.32 68.37 -16.22
N SER A 459 26.61 67.07 -16.17
CA SER A 459 25.59 66.08 -15.80
C SER A 459 26.07 65.10 -14.74
N TYR A 460 26.65 65.53 -13.62
CA TYR A 460 26.60 64.80 -12.34
C TYR A 460 27.00 65.76 -11.21
N ASN A 461 26.00 66.43 -10.62
CA ASN A 461 26.13 67.07 -9.32
C ASN A 461 24.86 66.78 -8.51
N ILE A 462 24.82 65.59 -7.92
CA ILE A 462 24.11 65.34 -6.66
C ILE A 462 25.12 64.64 -5.75
N ALA A 463 25.47 65.33 -4.67
CA ALA A 463 26.49 65.07 -3.66
C ALA A 463 26.21 63.81 -2.78
N PRO A 464 26.94 63.51 -1.68
CA PRO A 464 28.20 64.05 -1.14
C PRO A 464 29.25 62.95 -0.79
N GLN A 465 30.46 63.42 -0.45
CA GLN A 465 31.65 62.66 0.00
C GLN A 465 31.42 61.80 1.26
N PRO A 466 32.21 60.72 1.46
CA PRO A 466 33.03 60.61 2.69
C PRO A 466 34.43 59.94 2.42
N PRO A 467 35.24 59.60 3.44
CA PRO A 467 36.50 60.26 3.77
C PRO A 467 37.77 59.48 3.37
N VAL A 468 38.90 60.16 3.50
CA VAL A 468 40.27 59.63 3.37
C VAL A 468 40.52 58.49 4.36
N ILE A 469 41.03 57.35 3.89
CA ILE A 469 41.66 56.31 4.73
C ILE A 469 43.04 55.98 4.18
N SER A 470 44.03 56.21 5.03
CA SER A 470 45.44 55.87 4.89
C SER A 470 45.69 54.36 5.00
N SER A 471 46.60 53.89 4.15
CA SER A 471 47.53 52.76 4.33
C SER A 471 47.30 51.85 5.53
N SER A 472 46.73 50.67 5.29
CA SER A 472 47.07 49.42 5.98
C SER A 472 46.51 48.24 5.18
N GLN A 473 47.36 47.24 4.95
CA GLN A 473 47.05 45.88 4.50
C GLN A 473 46.82 45.67 2.99
N VAL A 474 47.95 45.73 2.29
CA VAL A 474 48.40 44.68 1.35
C VAL A 474 48.00 43.31 1.88
N PHE A 475 47.05 42.65 1.23
CA PHE A 475 47.00 41.21 0.90
C PHE A 475 45.56 40.88 0.50
N PHE A 476 45.36 40.73 -0.82
CA PHE A 476 44.35 39.90 -1.53
C PHE A 476 44.08 40.47 -2.93
N CYS A 477 45.14 40.77 -3.67
CA CYS A 477 45.09 40.95 -5.11
C CYS A 477 45.91 39.83 -5.76
N SER A 478 45.41 38.59 -5.71
CA SER A 478 45.93 37.45 -6.49
C SER A 478 44.87 36.39 -6.83
N ILE A 479 43.56 36.68 -6.71
CA ILE A 479 42.48 35.71 -7.03
C ILE A 479 41.43 36.30 -7.99
N CYS A 480 41.73 37.42 -8.67
CA CYS A 480 40.83 37.98 -9.70
C CYS A 480 41.37 37.84 -11.15
N GLY A 481 42.57 37.28 -11.34
CA GLY A 481 43.15 37.02 -12.67
C GLY A 481 42.83 35.65 -13.28
N ASN A 482 42.33 34.68 -12.50
CA ASN A 482 42.18 33.28 -12.95
C ASN A 482 40.75 32.82 -13.26
N ILE A 483 39.72 33.66 -13.12
CA ILE A 483 38.33 33.27 -13.41
C ILE A 483 37.90 33.62 -14.85
N PHE A 484 38.59 34.56 -15.51
CA PHE A 484 38.26 34.94 -16.90
C PHE A 484 38.71 33.91 -17.94
N ASN A 485 39.67 33.03 -17.62
CA ASN A 485 40.16 31.97 -18.52
C ASN A 485 39.39 30.64 -18.40
N PHE A 486 38.54 30.46 -17.39
CA PHE A 486 37.76 29.21 -17.22
C PHE A 486 36.43 29.23 -17.97
N ILE A 487 35.91 30.42 -18.31
CA ILE A 487 34.55 30.60 -18.90
C ILE A 487 34.51 30.36 -20.43
N ARG A 488 35.64 30.15 -21.11
CA ARG A 488 35.67 29.97 -22.58
C ARG A 488 35.59 28.51 -23.06
N ARG A 489 35.59 27.49 -22.19
CA ARG A 489 35.83 26.09 -22.63
C ARG A 489 34.67 25.09 -22.64
N ASP A 490 33.49 25.36 -22.06
CA ASP A 490 32.42 24.35 -21.95
C ASP A 490 31.12 24.68 -22.73
N PHE A 491 31.25 25.31 -23.91
CA PHE A 491 30.16 25.38 -24.91
C PHE A 491 30.62 24.77 -26.24
N MET A 492 30.76 23.44 -26.27
CA MET A 492 30.63 22.59 -27.47
C MET A 492 30.61 21.12 -27.03
N VAL A 493 29.41 20.56 -26.82
CA VAL A 493 28.79 19.42 -27.53
C VAL A 493 27.30 19.45 -27.22
#